data_AF-A0A814XTG8-F1
#
_entry.id   AF-A0A814XTG8-F1
#
_cell.length_a   1.000
_cell.length_b   1.000
_cell.length_c   1.000
_cell.angle_alpha   90.00
_cell.angle_beta   90.00
_cell.angle_gamma   90.00
#
_symmetry.space_group_name_H-M   'P 1'
#
loop_
_entity.id
_entity.type
_entity.pdbx_description
1 polymer ?
#
loop_
_entity_poly.entity_id
_entity_poly.type
_entity_poly.pdbx_seq_one_letter_code
_entity_poly.pdbx_strand_id
1 'polypeptide(L)'
;MQTQYGSDIRPGGYWFPSRCQPEQRIAIIICYRNREQHFKILLDNLHPFLQQQQLDYTIFVVNQHGQELFNRGALFNIGFIEAKKYYPFTCFIFHDVDLLPEDTRNIYTCADQPRHMSVAMDKFDYKLVYSTFFGGVTAFKTDDFLGTNGYSNVYWGWGGEDDDMYSRVVHKLKKPITRYPIEIARYKMIRSNEHISAPANPHRFKILRSQYDFKLDGINTIQYRLLGVTFYKLFTLVNVTLSQETYEQIRIRLQMKKRTRKR
;
A
#
# COMPACT_ATOMS: atom_id res chain seq x y z
N MET A 1 -20.74 -26.47 -0.82
CA MET A 1 -21.04 -25.54 -1.93
C MET A 1 -19.72 -24.97 -2.41
N GLN A 2 -19.21 -25.40 -3.56
CA GLN A 2 -18.04 -24.78 -4.18
C GLN A 2 -18.44 -23.36 -4.59
N THR A 3 -17.93 -22.35 -3.91
CA THR A 3 -18.11 -20.95 -4.28
C THR A 3 -17.54 -20.74 -5.68
N GLN A 4 -18.39 -20.31 -6.60
CA GLN A 4 -18.10 -20.01 -8.01
C GLN A 4 -17.15 -18.81 -8.21
N TYR A 5 -16.66 -18.22 -7.12
CA TYR A 5 -15.76 -17.09 -7.10
C TYR A 5 -14.32 -17.58 -7.27
N GLY A 6 -13.64 -17.12 -8.32
CA GLY A 6 -12.20 -17.33 -8.53
C GLY A 6 -11.78 -18.22 -9.70
N SER A 7 -12.71 -18.97 -10.31
CA SER A 7 -12.38 -19.82 -11.48
C SER A 7 -11.93 -19.00 -12.69
N ASP A 8 -12.47 -17.80 -12.84
CA ASP A 8 -12.27 -16.88 -13.96
C ASP A 8 -11.16 -15.84 -13.74
N ILE A 9 -10.50 -15.84 -12.56
CA ILE A 9 -9.32 -15.00 -12.31
C ILE A 9 -8.19 -15.43 -13.26
N ARG A 10 -7.58 -14.50 -13.96
CA ARG A 10 -6.47 -14.77 -14.88
C ARG A 10 -5.14 -14.82 -14.13
N PRO A 11 -4.12 -15.54 -14.65
CA PRO A 11 -2.78 -15.53 -14.07
C PRO A 11 -2.28 -14.11 -13.79
N GLY A 12 -1.58 -13.93 -12.68
CA GLY A 12 -1.19 -12.65 -12.12
C GLY A 12 -2.21 -12.04 -11.15
N GLY A 13 -3.33 -12.72 -10.87
CA GLY A 13 -4.39 -12.20 -10.01
C GLY A 13 -5.21 -11.10 -10.66
N TYR A 14 -5.35 -11.18 -11.99
CA TYR A 14 -6.03 -10.18 -12.80
C TYR A 14 -7.47 -10.62 -13.07
N TRP A 15 -8.43 -9.72 -12.88
CA TRP A 15 -9.82 -9.97 -13.22
C TRP A 15 -10.51 -8.68 -13.69
N PHE A 16 -11.47 -8.84 -14.59
CA PHE A 16 -12.38 -7.79 -15.02
C PHE A 16 -13.72 -8.41 -15.47
N PRO A 17 -14.85 -7.67 -15.39
CA PRO A 17 -16.15 -8.17 -15.81
C PRO A 17 -16.23 -8.34 -17.33
N SER A 18 -16.87 -9.41 -17.80
CA SER A 18 -17.02 -9.70 -19.24
C SER A 18 -18.17 -8.93 -19.91
N ARG A 19 -19.08 -8.35 -19.13
CA ARG A 19 -20.34 -7.75 -19.61
C ARG A 19 -20.38 -6.22 -19.52
N CYS A 20 -19.35 -5.59 -18.99
CA CYS A 20 -19.24 -4.13 -18.91
C CYS A 20 -17.77 -3.68 -18.96
N GLN A 21 -17.56 -2.38 -19.13
CA GLN A 21 -16.23 -1.76 -19.14
C GLN A 21 -16.05 -0.95 -17.86
N PRO A 22 -15.16 -1.36 -16.94
CA PRO A 22 -14.87 -0.59 -15.74
C PRO A 22 -14.19 0.75 -16.07
N GLU A 23 -14.54 1.80 -15.33
CA GLU A 23 -13.97 3.14 -15.52
C GLU A 23 -12.52 3.26 -15.04
N GLN A 24 -12.13 2.44 -14.06
CA GLN A 24 -10.82 2.49 -13.43
C GLN A 24 -10.12 1.14 -13.51
N ARG A 25 -8.81 1.20 -13.76
CA ARG A 25 -7.90 0.06 -13.75
C ARG A 25 -7.13 0.09 -12.45
N ILE A 26 -7.31 -0.92 -11.61
CA ILE A 26 -6.93 -0.87 -10.19
C ILE A 26 -5.76 -1.81 -9.92
N ALA A 27 -4.68 -1.27 -9.36
CA ALA A 27 -3.62 -2.07 -8.77
C ALA A 27 -3.79 -2.13 -7.26
N ILE A 28 -3.92 -3.33 -6.71
CA ILE A 28 -3.96 -3.55 -5.26
C ILE A 28 -2.58 -4.00 -4.82
N ILE A 29 -1.90 -3.16 -4.04
CA ILE A 29 -0.55 -3.37 -3.57
C ILE A 29 -0.60 -3.82 -2.11
N ILE A 30 -0.18 -5.06 -1.86
CA ILE A 30 -0.15 -5.69 -0.54
C ILE A 30 1.30 -5.86 -0.10
N CYS A 31 1.68 -5.22 1.00
CA CYS A 31 3.02 -5.38 1.59
C CYS A 31 3.07 -6.68 2.39
N TYR A 32 4.12 -7.49 2.19
CA TYR A 32 4.18 -8.84 2.73
C TYR A 32 5.57 -9.22 3.24
N ARG A 33 5.60 -9.96 4.36
CA ARG A 33 6.73 -10.79 4.81
C ARG A 33 6.25 -11.77 5.88
N ASN A 34 6.45 -13.07 5.67
CA ASN A 34 6.19 -14.13 6.65
C ASN A 34 4.78 -14.07 7.29
N ARG A 35 3.73 -13.89 6.47
CA ARG A 35 2.33 -13.73 6.92
C ARG A 35 1.39 -14.69 6.19
N GLU A 36 1.84 -15.91 5.91
CA GLU A 36 1.15 -16.85 5.01
C GLU A 36 -0.32 -17.10 5.39
N GLN A 37 -0.60 -17.32 6.68
CA GLN A 37 -1.98 -17.52 7.16
C GLN A 37 -2.88 -16.30 6.89
N HIS A 38 -2.39 -15.09 7.17
CA HIS A 38 -3.15 -13.85 6.93
C HIS A 38 -3.38 -13.66 5.44
N PHE A 39 -2.34 -13.89 4.65
CA PHE A 39 -2.38 -13.73 3.20
C PHE A 39 -3.37 -14.68 2.53
N LYS A 40 -3.41 -15.95 2.96
CA LYS A 40 -4.40 -16.92 2.47
C LYS A 40 -5.83 -16.46 2.78
N ILE A 41 -6.09 -16.12 4.05
CA ILE A 41 -7.40 -15.62 4.49
C ILE A 41 -7.77 -14.36 3.70
N LEU A 42 -6.81 -13.45 3.47
CA LEU A 42 -7.04 -12.24 2.69
C LEU A 42 -7.47 -12.56 1.26
N LEU A 43 -6.73 -13.40 0.52
CA LEU A 43 -7.08 -13.73 -0.86
C LEU A 43 -8.43 -14.42 -0.98
N ASP A 44 -8.73 -15.34 -0.06
CA ASP A 44 -10.01 -16.09 -0.04
C ASP A 44 -11.22 -15.14 0.12
N ASN A 45 -11.04 -13.99 0.77
CA ASN A 45 -12.11 -13.02 1.01
C ASN A 45 -12.08 -11.84 0.03
N LEU A 46 -10.89 -11.37 -0.35
CA LEU A 46 -10.73 -10.15 -1.13
C LEU A 46 -11.13 -10.36 -2.60
N HIS A 47 -10.82 -11.51 -3.20
CA HIS A 47 -11.24 -11.76 -4.58
C HIS A 47 -12.76 -11.72 -4.78
N PRO A 48 -13.57 -12.51 -4.03
CA PRO A 48 -15.03 -12.42 -4.14
C PRO A 48 -15.56 -11.01 -3.90
N PHE A 49 -15.01 -10.31 -2.91
CA PHE A 49 -15.39 -8.93 -2.58
C PHE A 49 -15.18 -7.97 -3.77
N LEU A 50 -14.02 -8.04 -4.44
CA LEU A 50 -13.69 -7.19 -5.58
C LEU A 50 -14.49 -7.56 -6.84
N GLN A 51 -14.71 -8.87 -7.08
CA GLN A 51 -15.50 -9.35 -8.22
C GLN A 51 -16.96 -8.90 -8.11
N GLN A 52 -17.53 -8.90 -6.91
CA GLN A 52 -18.88 -8.39 -6.66
C GLN A 52 -19.02 -6.89 -7.02
N GLN A 53 -17.92 -6.13 -6.93
CA GLN A 53 -17.87 -4.71 -7.29
C GLN A 53 -17.63 -4.46 -8.79
N GLN A 54 -17.49 -5.52 -9.61
CA GLN A 54 -17.31 -5.43 -11.07
C GLN A 54 -16.10 -4.58 -11.50
N LEU A 55 -14.98 -4.73 -10.77
CA LEU A 55 -13.75 -3.96 -10.98
C LEU A 55 -12.83 -4.58 -12.03
N ASP A 56 -12.05 -3.75 -12.72
CA ASP A 56 -10.82 -4.17 -13.42
C ASP A 56 -9.66 -4.05 -12.42
N TYR A 57 -9.18 -5.17 -11.90
CA TYR A 57 -8.15 -5.16 -10.86
C TYR A 57 -7.06 -6.23 -11.05
N THR A 58 -5.87 -5.91 -10.53
CA THR A 58 -4.75 -6.85 -10.39
C THR A 58 -4.17 -6.76 -8.97
N ILE A 59 -3.94 -7.92 -8.34
CA ILE A 59 -3.31 -8.00 -7.01
C ILE A 59 -1.80 -8.20 -7.14
N PHE A 60 -1.03 -7.27 -6.56
CA PHE A 60 0.42 -7.34 -6.42
C PHE A 60 0.80 -7.51 -4.95
N VAL A 61 1.60 -8.54 -4.67
CA VAL A 61 2.12 -8.83 -3.34
C VAL A 61 3.60 -8.52 -3.35
N VAL A 62 3.99 -7.49 -2.60
CA VAL A 62 5.38 -7.02 -2.53
C VAL A 62 6.04 -7.66 -1.32
N ASN A 63 6.83 -8.68 -1.57
CA ASN A 63 7.50 -9.46 -0.52
C ASN A 63 8.89 -8.89 -0.22
N GLN A 64 9.11 -8.51 1.04
CA GLN A 64 10.41 -8.05 1.52
C GLN A 64 11.29 -9.24 1.91
N HIS A 65 12.31 -9.52 1.12
CA HIS A 65 13.32 -10.52 1.44
C HIS A 65 14.47 -9.93 2.28
N GLY A 66 14.95 -10.73 3.24
CA GLY A 66 16.07 -10.38 4.13
C GLY A 66 15.64 -10.13 5.58
N GLN A 67 16.62 -9.81 6.42
CA GLN A 67 16.47 -9.69 7.88
C GLN A 67 16.32 -8.25 8.38
N GLU A 68 16.41 -7.27 7.48
CA GLU A 68 16.18 -5.85 7.82
C GLU A 68 14.79 -5.64 8.44
N LEU A 69 14.60 -4.53 9.15
CA LEU A 69 13.28 -4.16 9.64
C LEU A 69 12.27 -4.03 8.48
N PHE A 70 11.01 -4.35 8.74
CA PHE A 70 9.97 -4.25 7.72
C PHE A 70 9.74 -2.77 7.37
N ASN A 71 9.65 -2.46 6.08
CA ASN A 71 9.45 -1.08 5.62
C ASN A 71 8.23 -0.98 4.71
N ARG A 72 7.07 -0.75 5.33
CA ARG A 72 5.77 -0.72 4.67
C ARG A 72 5.68 0.36 3.60
N GLY A 73 6.13 1.58 3.90
CA GLY A 73 6.12 2.70 2.95
C GLY A 73 6.98 2.43 1.70
N ALA A 74 8.20 1.92 1.90
CA ALA A 74 9.08 1.55 0.79
C ALA A 74 8.48 0.44 -0.09
N LEU A 75 7.85 -0.57 0.51
CA LEU A 75 7.22 -1.65 -0.25
C LEU A 75 6.02 -1.17 -1.08
N PHE A 76 5.22 -0.22 -0.58
CA PHE A 76 4.17 0.42 -1.38
C PHE A 76 4.73 1.18 -2.59
N ASN A 77 5.82 1.93 -2.39
CA ASN A 77 6.50 2.61 -3.50
C ASN A 77 7.01 1.62 -4.55
N ILE A 78 7.64 0.53 -4.12
CA ILE A 78 8.13 -0.54 -5.00
C ILE A 78 6.96 -1.18 -5.76
N GLY A 79 5.87 -1.52 -5.07
CA GLY A 79 4.69 -2.10 -5.69
C GLY A 79 4.07 -1.19 -6.74
N PHE A 80 3.99 0.11 -6.47
CA PHE A 80 3.56 1.10 -7.46
C PHE A 80 4.48 1.12 -8.69
N ILE A 81 5.80 1.16 -8.50
CA ILE A 81 6.78 1.19 -9.59
C ILE A 81 6.67 -0.08 -10.46
N GLU A 82 6.60 -1.26 -9.82
CA GLU A 82 6.57 -2.54 -10.53
C GLU A 82 5.23 -2.78 -11.22
N ALA A 83 4.09 -2.49 -10.58
CA ALA A 83 2.78 -2.66 -11.17
C ALA A 83 2.60 -1.85 -12.47
N LYS A 84 3.10 -0.60 -12.51
CA LYS A 84 3.02 0.27 -13.69
C LYS A 84 3.72 -0.28 -14.94
N LYS A 85 4.62 -1.26 -14.81
CA LYS A 85 5.29 -1.89 -15.96
C LYS A 85 4.38 -2.84 -16.74
N TYR A 86 3.30 -3.32 -16.11
CA TYR A 86 2.45 -4.36 -16.65
C TYR A 86 1.13 -3.84 -17.21
N TYR A 87 0.60 -2.76 -16.62
CA TYR A 87 -0.71 -2.23 -17.00
C TYR A 87 -0.82 -0.73 -16.68
N PRO A 88 -1.55 0.07 -17.49
CA PRO A 88 -1.74 1.49 -17.25
C PRO A 88 -2.81 1.75 -16.16
N PHE A 89 -2.51 1.30 -14.95
CA PHE A 89 -3.36 1.51 -13.78
C PHE A 89 -3.64 2.99 -13.54
N THR A 90 -4.90 3.31 -13.28
CA THR A 90 -5.37 4.67 -12.97
C THR A 90 -5.66 4.85 -11.47
N CYS A 91 -5.80 3.74 -10.75
CA CYS A 91 -6.05 3.70 -9.31
C CYS A 91 -5.12 2.71 -8.62
N PHE A 92 -4.58 3.11 -7.47
CA PHE A 92 -3.75 2.27 -6.61
C PHE A 92 -4.38 2.17 -5.23
N ILE A 93 -4.55 0.95 -4.75
CA ILE A 93 -5.02 0.65 -3.39
C ILE A 93 -3.85 0.04 -2.63
N PHE A 94 -3.42 0.70 -1.56
CA PHE A 94 -2.37 0.23 -0.67
C PHE A 94 -3.03 -0.45 0.51
N HIS A 95 -2.73 -1.74 0.71
CA HIS A 95 -3.55 -2.61 1.54
C HIS A 95 -2.68 -3.43 2.50
N ASP A 96 -3.05 -3.43 3.78
CA ASP A 96 -2.40 -4.25 4.80
C ASP A 96 -2.92 -5.70 4.75
N VAL A 97 -1.99 -6.66 4.76
CA VAL A 97 -2.30 -8.09 4.57
C VAL A 97 -3.30 -8.66 5.61
N ASP A 98 -3.49 -7.99 6.73
CA ASP A 98 -4.33 -8.43 7.84
C ASP A 98 -5.67 -7.68 7.97
N LEU A 99 -6.10 -6.91 6.96
CA LEU A 99 -7.36 -6.15 7.00
C LEU A 99 -8.40 -6.62 5.97
N LEU A 100 -9.55 -7.08 6.44
CA LEU A 100 -10.69 -7.49 5.60
C LEU A 100 -11.80 -6.44 5.64
N PRO A 101 -12.28 -5.92 4.48
CA PRO A 101 -13.46 -5.06 4.47
C PRO A 101 -14.72 -5.85 4.86
N GLU A 102 -15.59 -5.26 5.69
CA GLU A 102 -16.83 -5.92 6.17
C GLU A 102 -18.07 -5.59 5.31
N ASP A 103 -18.04 -4.51 4.52
CA ASP A 103 -19.20 -4.00 3.78
C ASP A 103 -18.87 -3.74 2.31
N THR A 104 -19.63 -4.35 1.41
CA THR A 104 -19.42 -4.26 -0.05
C THR A 104 -19.71 -2.87 -0.62
N ARG A 105 -20.36 -1.97 0.14
CA ARG A 105 -20.53 -0.55 -0.21
C ARG A 105 -19.24 0.25 -0.07
N ASN A 106 -18.22 -0.29 0.61
CA ASN A 106 -16.87 0.27 0.57
C ASN A 106 -16.21 -0.08 -0.77
N ILE A 107 -16.52 0.70 -1.80
CA ILE A 107 -16.05 0.43 -3.16
C ILE A 107 -14.53 0.64 -3.26
N TYR A 108 -13.82 -0.38 -3.75
CA TYR A 108 -12.38 -0.41 -3.99
C TYR A 108 -12.01 0.31 -5.28
N THR A 109 -12.33 1.60 -5.32
CA THR A 109 -11.98 2.54 -6.39
C THR A 109 -11.40 3.81 -5.80
N CYS A 110 -10.74 4.59 -6.66
CA CYS A 110 -10.20 5.89 -6.28
C CYS A 110 -11.26 6.98 -6.46
N ALA A 111 -11.32 7.89 -5.48
CA ALA A 111 -12.09 9.13 -5.58
C ALA A 111 -11.25 10.25 -6.19
N ASP A 112 -11.82 11.45 -6.35
CA ASP A 112 -11.09 12.64 -6.79
C ASP A 112 -9.99 13.10 -5.84
N GLN A 113 -10.12 12.71 -4.57
CA GLN A 113 -9.17 12.99 -3.52
C GLN A 113 -8.66 11.66 -2.94
N PRO A 114 -7.43 11.61 -2.40
CA PRO A 114 -6.94 10.44 -1.67
C PRO A 114 -7.94 9.96 -0.62
N ARG A 115 -8.14 8.64 -0.58
CA ARG A 115 -9.18 8.02 0.25
C ARG A 115 -8.57 7.16 1.33
N HIS A 116 -9.02 7.36 2.56
CA HIS A 116 -8.80 6.41 3.65
C HIS A 116 -9.96 5.43 3.69
N MET A 117 -9.68 4.16 3.45
CA MET A 117 -10.69 3.11 3.31
C MET A 117 -10.97 2.43 4.64
N SER A 118 -9.94 2.11 5.42
CA SER A 118 -10.06 1.42 6.72
C SER A 118 -10.33 2.36 7.90
N VAL A 119 -11.45 3.07 7.86
CA VAL A 119 -11.81 4.08 8.87
C VAL A 119 -12.14 3.45 10.22
N ALA A 120 -12.84 2.32 10.22
CA ALA A 120 -13.40 1.70 11.41
C ALA A 120 -12.91 0.26 11.54
N MET A 121 -11.81 0.05 12.26
CA MET A 121 -11.27 -1.30 12.46
C MET A 121 -11.76 -1.90 13.79
N ASP A 122 -12.07 -3.19 13.79
CA ASP A 122 -12.53 -3.92 14.98
C ASP A 122 -11.55 -3.83 16.17
N LYS A 123 -10.24 -3.83 15.90
CA LYS A 123 -9.19 -3.65 16.92
C LYS A 123 -9.26 -2.31 17.66
N PHE A 124 -9.91 -1.32 17.07
CA PHE A 124 -10.10 0.01 17.66
C PHE A 124 -11.59 0.27 17.96
N ASP A 125 -12.34 -0.79 18.28
CA ASP A 125 -13.78 -0.74 18.59
C ASP A 125 -14.61 -0.04 17.50
N TYR A 126 -14.20 -0.23 16.23
CA TYR A 126 -14.80 0.44 15.07
C TYR A 126 -14.81 1.98 15.18
N LYS A 127 -13.84 2.57 15.87
CA LYS A 127 -13.63 4.01 15.95
C LYS A 127 -12.40 4.41 15.15
N LEU A 128 -12.46 5.60 14.56
CA LEU A 128 -11.27 6.22 13.97
C LEU A 128 -10.28 6.56 15.09
N VAL A 129 -9.04 6.09 14.98
CA VAL A 129 -8.00 6.20 16.02
C VAL A 129 -7.75 7.66 16.41
N TYR A 130 -7.58 8.52 15.41
CA TYR A 130 -7.51 9.98 15.54
C TYR A 130 -7.79 10.63 14.16
N SER A 131 -8.13 11.91 14.14
CA SER A 131 -8.63 12.60 12.93
C SER A 131 -7.68 12.55 11.73
N THR A 132 -6.37 12.57 11.97
CA THR A 132 -5.32 12.50 10.95
C THR A 132 -4.85 11.08 10.61
N PHE A 133 -5.46 10.04 11.20
CA PHE A 133 -5.05 8.66 10.94
C PHE A 133 -5.30 8.26 9.48
N PHE A 134 -4.28 7.69 8.84
CA PHE A 134 -4.28 7.33 7.42
C PHE A 134 -3.59 5.98 7.15
N GLY A 135 -3.61 5.09 8.14
CA GLY A 135 -3.04 3.74 8.08
C GLY A 135 -4.02 2.69 7.54
N GLY A 136 -3.59 1.43 7.50
CA GLY A 136 -4.42 0.31 7.03
C GLY A 136 -4.54 0.25 5.52
N VAL A 137 -5.71 0.66 4.99
CA VAL A 137 -6.05 0.62 3.57
C VAL A 137 -6.34 2.02 3.04
N THR A 138 -5.64 2.41 1.97
CA THR A 138 -5.79 3.72 1.33
C THR A 138 -5.85 3.60 -0.19
N ALA A 139 -6.49 4.57 -0.86
CA ALA A 139 -6.58 4.61 -2.32
C ALA A 139 -6.13 5.96 -2.89
N PHE A 140 -5.39 5.90 -3.99
CA PHE A 140 -4.82 7.05 -4.69
C PHE A 140 -4.96 6.91 -6.20
N LYS A 141 -5.41 7.99 -6.86
CA LYS A 141 -5.20 8.12 -8.31
C LYS A 141 -3.69 8.13 -8.60
N THR A 142 -3.29 7.63 -9.76
CA THR A 142 -1.87 7.56 -10.17
C THR A 142 -1.16 8.90 -10.01
N ASP A 143 -1.79 10.00 -10.44
CA ASP A 143 -1.21 11.34 -10.37
C ASP A 143 -1.11 11.88 -8.94
N ASP A 144 -2.06 11.54 -8.07
CA ASP A 144 -2.01 11.94 -6.67
C ASP A 144 -0.86 11.25 -5.94
N PHE A 145 -0.67 9.95 -6.18
CA PHE A 145 0.43 9.21 -5.58
C PHE A 145 1.81 9.70 -6.09
N LEU A 146 1.91 10.07 -7.37
CA LEU A 146 3.10 10.70 -7.91
C LEU A 146 3.33 12.09 -7.31
N GLY A 147 2.26 12.87 -7.12
CA GLY A 147 2.34 14.22 -6.55
C GLY A 147 2.78 14.25 -5.09
N THR A 148 2.56 13.18 -4.31
CA THR A 148 3.14 13.03 -2.96
C THR A 148 4.60 12.57 -2.96
N ASN A 149 5.17 12.26 -4.13
CA ASN A 149 6.41 11.49 -4.25
C ASN A 149 6.29 10.10 -3.58
N GLY A 150 5.09 9.54 -3.49
CA GLY A 150 4.80 8.31 -2.75
C GLY A 150 5.09 8.40 -1.25
N TYR A 151 5.17 7.23 -0.61
CA TYR A 151 5.45 7.10 0.82
C TYR A 151 6.92 7.46 1.13
N SER A 152 7.19 7.79 2.39
CA SER A 152 8.56 7.88 2.89
C SER A 152 9.24 6.51 2.89
N ASN A 153 10.54 6.47 2.55
CA ASN A 153 11.34 5.25 2.57
C ASN A 153 12.10 5.06 3.90
N VAL A 154 12.02 5.99 4.85
CA VAL A 154 12.90 6.01 6.02
C VAL A 154 12.25 5.46 7.29
N TYR A 155 10.99 5.04 7.21
CA TYR A 155 10.27 4.39 8.31
C TYR A 155 10.52 2.89 8.32
N TRP A 156 11.61 2.49 9.00
CA TRP A 156 11.98 1.10 9.24
C TRP A 156 11.41 0.62 10.57
N GLY A 157 10.53 -0.39 10.54
CA GLY A 157 9.76 -0.83 11.70
C GLY A 157 8.36 -0.21 11.77
N TRP A 158 7.65 -0.40 12.87
CA TRP A 158 6.26 0.03 13.00
C TRP A 158 6.12 1.52 13.35
N GLY A 159 5.27 2.21 12.57
CA GLY A 159 4.62 3.48 12.90
C GLY A 159 5.25 4.73 12.30
N GLY A 160 4.39 5.69 11.93
CA GLY A 160 4.71 7.06 11.52
C GLY A 160 4.73 7.29 10.01
N GLU A 161 4.79 6.23 9.20
CA GLU A 161 4.79 6.34 7.74
C GLU A 161 3.41 6.74 7.17
N ASP A 162 2.34 6.37 7.86
CA ASP A 162 0.97 6.71 7.56
C ASP A 162 0.64 8.16 7.94
N ASP A 163 1.10 8.62 9.11
CA ASP A 163 1.03 10.03 9.52
C ASP A 163 1.82 10.93 8.57
N ASP A 164 2.97 10.46 8.10
CA ASP A 164 3.78 11.14 7.10
C ASP A 164 3.04 11.26 5.76
N MET A 165 2.40 10.17 5.30
CA MET A 165 1.59 10.20 4.10
C MET A 165 0.39 11.16 4.23
N TYR A 166 -0.29 11.17 5.38
CA TYR A 166 -1.33 12.17 5.67
C TYR A 166 -0.81 13.59 5.46
N SER A 167 0.37 13.89 6.03
CA SER A 167 1.03 15.19 5.89
C SER A 167 1.35 15.53 4.43
N ARG A 168 1.86 14.57 3.64
CA ARG A 168 2.13 14.74 2.21
C ARG A 168 0.86 15.09 1.44
N VAL A 169 -0.24 14.39 1.71
CA VAL A 169 -1.54 14.65 1.05
C VAL A 169 -2.04 16.05 1.39
N VAL A 170 -2.17 16.36 2.68
CA VAL A 170 -2.82 17.60 3.11
C VAL A 170 -1.96 18.83 2.83
N HIS A 171 -0.64 18.76 3.06
CA HIS A 171 0.22 19.94 2.96
C HIS A 171 0.91 20.09 1.60
N LYS A 172 1.11 19.00 0.83
CA LYS A 172 1.82 19.06 -0.45
C LYS A 172 0.88 18.96 -1.63
N LEU A 173 0.00 17.96 -1.66
CA LEU A 173 -1.06 17.92 -2.68
C LEU A 173 -2.11 19.01 -2.44
N LYS A 174 -2.22 19.53 -1.22
CA LYS A 174 -3.28 20.48 -0.81
C LYS A 174 -4.67 19.90 -1.05
N LYS A 175 -4.79 18.59 -0.82
CA LYS A 175 -6.03 17.82 -1.01
C LYS A 175 -6.57 17.37 0.35
N PRO A 176 -7.89 17.45 0.59
CA PRO A 176 -8.49 16.81 1.75
C PRO A 176 -8.45 15.28 1.58
N ILE A 177 -8.54 14.56 2.70
CA ILE A 177 -8.73 13.10 2.67
C ILE A 177 -10.21 12.79 2.70
N THR A 178 -10.65 11.89 1.82
CA THR A 178 -12.03 11.39 1.81
C THR A 178 -12.13 10.08 2.58
N ARG A 179 -13.27 9.89 3.23
CA ARG A 179 -13.62 8.70 4.02
C ARG A 179 -15.07 8.36 3.73
N TYR A 180 -15.38 7.07 3.60
CA TYR A 180 -16.78 6.65 3.70
C TYR A 180 -17.27 6.80 5.15
N PRO A 181 -18.59 6.89 5.35
CA PRO A 181 -19.19 6.79 6.68
C PRO A 181 -18.71 5.55 7.44
N ILE A 182 -18.68 5.65 8.77
CA ILE A 182 -18.05 4.66 9.65
C ILE A 182 -18.72 3.28 9.57
N GLU A 183 -20.02 3.26 9.27
CA GLU A 183 -20.84 2.07 9.06
C GLU A 183 -20.53 1.33 7.75
N ILE A 184 -19.94 2.00 6.76
CA ILE A 184 -19.51 1.41 5.48
C ILE A 184 -18.02 1.04 5.54
N ALA A 185 -17.19 1.90 6.12
CA ALA A 185 -15.74 1.76 6.16
C ALA A 185 -15.23 0.82 7.27
N ARG A 186 -15.99 -0.24 7.57
CA ARG A 186 -15.67 -1.23 8.60
C ARG A 186 -14.68 -2.26 8.10
N TYR A 187 -13.69 -2.58 8.93
CA TYR A 187 -12.68 -3.60 8.67
C TYR A 187 -12.51 -4.53 9.86
N LYS A 188 -12.32 -5.81 9.55
CA LYS A 188 -11.91 -6.84 10.48
C LYS A 188 -10.40 -7.04 10.37
N MET A 189 -9.69 -6.92 11.48
CA MET A 189 -8.30 -7.36 11.56
C MET A 189 -8.25 -8.88 11.72
N ILE A 190 -7.53 -9.56 10.82
CA ILE A 190 -7.21 -10.97 10.94
C ILE A 190 -6.29 -11.14 12.15
N ARG A 191 -6.76 -11.88 13.16
CA ARG A 191 -5.98 -12.19 14.36
C ARG A 191 -5.30 -13.53 14.18
N SER A 192 -3.99 -13.58 14.38
CA SER A 192 -3.25 -14.83 14.51
C SER A 192 -2.46 -14.79 15.81
N ASN A 193 -2.53 -15.88 16.58
CA ASN A 193 -1.84 -16.01 17.87
C ASN A 193 -0.31 -16.03 17.72
N GLU A 194 0.19 -16.26 16.51
CA GLU A 194 1.62 -16.32 16.18
C GLU A 194 2.17 -14.97 15.68
N HIS A 195 1.31 -13.95 15.55
CA HIS A 195 1.74 -12.67 15.01
C HIS A 195 2.53 -11.84 16.02
N ILE A 196 3.82 -11.69 15.77
CA ILE A 196 4.68 -10.71 16.43
C ILE A 196 4.71 -9.45 15.56
N SER A 197 4.20 -8.34 16.10
CA SER A 197 4.29 -7.05 15.42
C SER A 197 5.75 -6.66 15.20
N ALA A 198 6.06 -6.05 14.06
CA ALA A 198 7.39 -5.47 13.85
C ALA A 198 7.73 -4.51 15.01
N PRO A 199 9.00 -4.47 15.45
CA PRO A 199 9.38 -3.58 16.53
C PRO A 199 9.05 -2.14 16.12
N ALA A 200 8.55 -1.39 17.11
CA ALA A 200 8.26 0.02 16.96
C ALA A 200 9.50 0.77 16.48
N ASN A 201 9.38 1.58 15.42
CA ASN A 201 10.47 2.44 15.00
C ASN A 201 10.77 3.44 16.12
N PRO A 202 11.96 3.40 16.76
CA PRO A 202 12.28 4.27 17.90
C PRO A 202 12.42 5.74 17.50
N HIS A 203 12.58 6.03 16.21
CA HIS A 203 12.78 7.36 15.67
C HIS A 203 11.54 7.94 14.98
N ARG A 204 10.40 7.22 14.94
CA ARG A 204 9.20 7.64 14.19
C ARG A 204 8.75 9.08 14.48
N PHE A 205 8.69 9.46 15.76
CA PHE A 205 8.29 10.82 16.14
C PHE A 205 9.36 11.87 15.83
N LYS A 206 10.65 11.49 15.86
CA LYS A 206 11.75 12.37 15.48
C LYS A 206 11.71 12.64 13.97
N ILE A 207 11.45 11.62 13.15
CA ILE A 207 11.29 11.76 11.71
C ILE A 207 10.05 12.60 11.40
N LEU A 208 8.90 12.27 11.99
CA LEU A 208 7.63 12.97 11.75
C LEU A 208 7.70 14.46 12.14
N ARG A 209 8.37 14.79 13.25
CA ARG A 209 8.58 16.18 13.68
C ARG A 209 9.68 16.89 12.90
N SER A 210 10.52 16.15 12.18
CA SER A 210 11.57 16.78 11.37
C SER A 210 10.92 17.45 10.17
N GLN A 211 11.31 18.69 9.88
CA GLN A 211 10.89 19.40 8.67
C GLN A 211 11.68 18.90 7.45
N TYR A 212 11.81 17.57 7.32
CA TYR A 212 12.58 16.98 6.25
C TYR A 212 11.88 17.23 4.91
N ASP A 213 12.68 17.40 3.85
CA ASP A 213 12.16 17.64 2.52
C ASP A 213 11.75 16.30 1.90
N PHE A 214 10.46 16.00 1.93
CA PHE A 214 9.84 14.85 1.26
C PHE A 214 10.20 14.75 -0.24
N LYS A 215 10.64 15.83 -0.90
CA LYS A 215 11.17 15.75 -2.28
C LYS A 215 12.47 14.96 -2.37
N LEU A 216 13.17 14.79 -1.26
CA LEU A 216 14.40 14.00 -1.15
C LEU A 216 14.13 12.57 -0.64
N ASP A 217 12.88 12.23 -0.31
CA ASP A 217 12.52 10.92 0.22
C ASP A 217 11.18 10.43 -0.33
N GLY A 218 11.24 9.48 -1.26
CA GLY A 218 10.06 8.82 -1.81
C GLY A 218 10.38 7.96 -3.03
N ILE A 219 9.44 7.84 -3.96
CA ILE A 219 9.58 7.05 -5.20
C ILE A 219 10.84 7.46 -5.98
N ASN A 220 11.15 8.75 -6.02
CA ASN A 220 12.29 9.27 -6.76
C ASN A 220 13.67 8.89 -6.15
N THR A 221 13.70 8.41 -4.90
CA THR A 221 14.96 8.13 -4.19
C THR A 221 15.11 6.70 -3.70
N ILE A 222 14.04 5.90 -3.73
CA ILE A 222 14.06 4.52 -3.27
C ILE A 222 15.12 3.70 -4.02
N GLN A 223 15.85 2.88 -3.27
CA GLN A 223 16.78 1.90 -3.82
C GLN A 223 16.37 0.51 -3.36
N TYR A 224 16.21 -0.40 -4.31
CA TYR A 224 15.87 -1.79 -4.07
C TYR A 224 16.47 -2.65 -5.18
N ARG A 225 16.61 -3.94 -4.90
CA ARG A 225 16.96 -4.96 -5.89
C ARG A 225 15.76 -5.87 -6.10
N LEU A 226 15.29 -5.96 -7.33
CA LEU A 226 14.29 -6.94 -7.74
C LEU A 226 14.95 -8.32 -7.79
N LEU A 227 14.44 -9.26 -6.98
CA LEU A 227 14.91 -10.65 -6.95
C LEU A 227 14.15 -11.50 -7.98
N GLY A 228 12.88 -11.17 -8.22
CA GLY A 228 12.07 -11.83 -9.23
C GLY A 228 10.61 -11.41 -9.17
N VAL A 229 9.89 -11.66 -10.26
CA VAL A 229 8.44 -11.50 -10.35
C VAL A 229 7.83 -12.83 -10.77
N THR A 230 6.82 -13.29 -10.06
CA THR A 230 6.15 -14.57 -10.32
C THR A 230 4.64 -14.36 -10.41
N PHE A 231 4.04 -14.85 -11.50
CA PHE A 231 2.60 -14.72 -11.76
C PHE A 231 1.88 -15.98 -11.28
N TYR A 232 1.34 -15.95 -10.07
CA TYR A 232 0.45 -17.01 -9.58
C TYR A 232 -0.96 -16.81 -10.12
N LYS A 233 -1.82 -17.83 -10.00
CA LYS A 233 -3.22 -17.72 -10.42
C LYS A 233 -3.94 -16.53 -9.77
N LEU A 234 -3.75 -16.33 -8.46
CA LEU A 234 -4.50 -15.36 -7.65
C LEU A 234 -3.79 -14.02 -7.44
N PHE A 235 -2.48 -13.92 -7.72
CA PHE A 235 -1.73 -12.70 -7.48
C PHE A 235 -0.42 -12.69 -8.26
N THR A 236 0.20 -11.52 -8.36
CA THR A 236 1.57 -11.34 -8.83
C THR A 236 2.49 -11.14 -7.63
N LEU A 237 3.45 -12.02 -7.42
CA LEU A 237 4.47 -11.90 -6.37
C LEU A 237 5.64 -11.08 -6.89
N VAL A 238 5.96 -9.99 -6.21
CA VAL A 238 7.12 -9.13 -6.47
C VAL A 238 8.10 -9.31 -5.32
N ASN A 239 9.15 -10.11 -5.53
CA ASN A 239 10.18 -10.37 -4.53
C ASN A 239 11.28 -9.30 -4.62
N VAL A 240 11.49 -8.57 -3.54
CA VAL A 240 12.51 -7.51 -3.49
C VAL A 240 13.39 -7.62 -2.26
N THR A 241 14.56 -7.02 -2.33
CA THR A 241 15.36 -6.71 -1.14
C THR A 241 15.76 -5.24 -1.16
N LEU A 242 15.87 -4.67 0.02
CA LEU A 242 16.15 -3.27 0.28
C LEU A 242 17.03 -3.18 1.52
N SER A 243 17.90 -2.19 1.54
CA SER A 243 18.83 -1.94 2.65
C SER A 243 18.35 -0.74 3.44
N GLN A 244 18.56 -0.77 4.74
CA GLN A 244 18.17 0.33 5.61
C GLN A 244 18.95 1.60 5.31
N GLU A 245 18.24 2.65 4.89
CA GLU A 245 18.77 4.00 4.70
C GLU A 245 17.99 4.99 5.59
N THR A 246 18.74 5.87 6.26
CA THR A 246 18.21 7.05 6.96
C THR A 246 18.06 8.22 6.01
N TYR A 247 17.26 9.21 6.40
CA TYR A 247 17.08 10.43 5.61
C TYR A 247 18.41 11.15 5.29
N GLU A 248 19.34 11.23 6.25
CA GLU A 248 20.63 11.88 6.03
C GLU A 248 21.52 11.11 5.03
N GLN A 249 21.50 9.77 5.09
CA GLN A 249 22.21 8.95 4.11
C GLN A 249 21.67 9.17 2.69
N ILE A 250 20.35 9.24 2.53
CA ILE A 250 19.71 9.57 1.25
C ILE A 250 20.18 10.96 0.79
N ARG A 251 20.16 11.97 1.67
CA ARG A 251 20.59 13.34 1.35
C ARG A 251 22.04 13.39 0.85
N ILE A 252 22.96 12.74 1.56
CA ILE A 252 24.38 12.67 1.20
C ILE A 252 24.54 11.97 -0.15
N ARG A 253 23.88 10.83 -0.37
CA ARG A 253 23.90 10.08 -1.63
C ARG A 253 23.46 10.93 -2.81
N LEU A 254 22.39 11.72 -2.67
CA LEU A 254 21.91 12.63 -3.71
C LEU A 254 22.89 13.76 -4.01
N GLN A 255 23.53 14.34 -2.98
CA GLN A 255 24.54 15.39 -3.15
C GLN A 255 25.77 14.87 -3.89
N MET A 256 26.25 13.66 -3.57
CA MET A 256 27.36 13.03 -4.27
C MET A 256 27.04 12.81 -5.75
N LYS A 257 25.86 12.26 -6.08
CA LYS A 257 25.42 12.08 -7.48
C LYS A 257 25.39 13.38 -8.28
N LYS A 258 24.97 14.50 -7.66
CA LYS A 258 24.99 15.82 -8.31
C LYS A 258 26.40 16.31 -8.61
N ARG A 259 27.39 16.00 -7.76
CA ARG A 259 28.79 16.37 -8.01
C ARG A 259 29.40 15.55 -9.15
N THR A 260 29.10 14.25 -9.23
CA THR A 260 29.60 13.39 -10.31
C THR A 260 29.05 13.77 -11.68
N ARG A 261 27.78 14.21 -11.77
CA ARG A 261 27.18 14.67 -13.04
C ARG A 261 27.67 16.03 -13.53
N LYS A 262 28.37 16.79 -12.67
CA LYS A 262 28.95 18.10 -13.00
C LYS A 262 30.43 18.02 -13.42
N ARG A 263 31.03 16.83 -13.33
CA ARG A 263 32.34 16.51 -13.90
C ARG A 263 32.13 15.73 -15.19
#